data_AF-A0A926C3E7-F1
#
_entry.id   AF-A0A926C3E7-F1
#
_cell.length_a   1.000
_cell.length_b   1.000
_cell.length_c   1.000
_cell.angle_alpha   90.00
_cell.angle_beta   90.00
_cell.angle_gamma   90.00
#
_symmetry.space_group_name_H-M   'P 1'
#
loop_
_entity.id
_entity.type
_entity.pdbx_description
1 polymer ?
#
loop_
_entity_poly.entity_id
_entity_poly.type
_entity_poly.pdbx_seq_one_letter_code
_entity_poly.pdbx_strand_id
1 'polypeptide(L)'
;MNTQNKSTIETIQSGAATKPDQKVHDLPGEVANSANARRYKYLEGHPRQYRFDAKEGVFNINGSEKLGRTLTFQPIAWRIFTDNILNMGTKNWAEIFFIDAKNCVSAILFHGYSVDNIFRLIEPLYYDDLTLADVVITAVAERKENTKIQPKGIYHIATFSYTLGEPEYTAELKTFANDTKIFRQETLTDIANIKTTMNYYNPFAIAAGEVELLTAETV
;
A
#
# COMPACT_ATOMS: atom_id res chain seq x y z
N MET A 1 -55.08 10.89 -15.08
CA MET A 1 -53.78 10.84 -14.37
C MET A 1 -53.00 9.65 -14.94
N ASN A 2 -51.69 9.81 -15.15
CA ASN A 2 -50.72 8.95 -15.85
C ASN A 2 -50.49 9.23 -17.35
N THR A 3 -49.57 10.15 -17.56
CA THR A 3 -48.77 10.40 -18.77
C THR A 3 -47.65 9.36 -18.88
N GLN A 4 -47.63 8.62 -19.98
CA GLN A 4 -46.43 7.96 -20.51
C GLN A 4 -45.82 8.91 -21.54
N ASN A 5 -44.56 9.33 -21.35
CA ASN A 5 -43.76 9.96 -22.40
C ASN A 5 -42.44 9.19 -22.53
N LYS A 6 -42.30 8.50 -23.67
CA LYS A 6 -41.01 8.11 -24.23
C LYS A 6 -40.31 9.37 -24.72
N SER A 7 -39.10 9.64 -24.24
CA SER A 7 -38.20 10.61 -24.87
C SER A 7 -36.82 10.02 -25.05
N THR A 8 -36.49 9.88 -26.34
CA THR A 8 -35.21 9.58 -26.97
C THR A 8 -34.06 10.40 -26.37
N ILE A 9 -32.93 9.75 -26.10
CA ILE A 9 -31.68 10.42 -25.71
C ILE A 9 -30.96 10.79 -27.01
N GLU A 10 -30.87 12.09 -27.30
CA GLU A 10 -30.03 12.63 -28.36
C GLU A 10 -28.60 12.86 -27.83
N THR A 11 -27.63 12.33 -28.57
CA THR A 11 -26.19 12.50 -28.34
C THR A 11 -25.78 13.91 -28.73
N ILE A 12 -25.40 14.75 -27.77
CA ILE A 12 -24.76 16.04 -28.07
C ILE A 12 -23.27 15.80 -28.30
N GLN A 13 -22.88 15.67 -29.57
CA GLN A 13 -21.51 15.91 -30.01
C GLN A 13 -21.28 17.43 -30.07
N SER A 14 -20.61 17.99 -29.07
CA SER A 14 -20.01 19.32 -29.17
C SER A 14 -18.54 19.18 -29.59
N GLY A 15 -18.31 19.09 -30.90
CA GLY A 15 -17.00 19.28 -31.50
C GLY A 15 -16.64 20.76 -31.53
N ALA A 16 -15.61 21.16 -30.79
CA ALA A 16 -14.93 22.43 -31.00
C ALA A 16 -13.56 22.14 -31.60
N ALA A 17 -13.39 22.50 -32.88
CA ALA A 17 -12.16 22.35 -33.63
C ALA A 17 -11.06 23.28 -33.08
N THR A 18 -9.93 22.71 -32.64
CA THR A 18 -8.72 23.45 -32.28
C THR A 18 -7.99 23.94 -33.53
N LYS A 19 -7.70 25.24 -33.60
CA LYS A 19 -6.85 25.85 -34.64
C LYS A 19 -5.36 25.58 -34.33
N PRO A 20 -4.50 25.46 -35.35
CA PRO A 20 -3.15 24.91 -35.19
C PRO A 20 -2.10 25.82 -34.51
N ASP A 21 -2.43 27.08 -34.18
CA ASP A 21 -1.43 28.06 -33.70
C ASP A 21 -1.78 28.72 -32.35
N GLN A 22 -2.42 27.99 -31.44
CA GLN A 22 -2.56 28.48 -30.07
C GLN A 22 -1.33 28.08 -29.25
N LYS A 23 -0.37 29.01 -29.11
CA LYS A 23 0.67 28.90 -28.07
C LYS A 23 -0.01 28.88 -26.71
N VAL A 24 -0.04 27.70 -26.09
CA VAL A 24 -0.45 27.52 -24.71
C VAL A 24 0.61 28.18 -23.84
N HIS A 25 0.23 29.23 -23.13
CA HIS A 25 1.03 29.77 -22.04
C HIS A 25 0.89 28.81 -20.86
N ASP A 26 1.92 28.00 -20.62
CA ASP A 26 2.01 27.18 -19.42
C ASP A 26 2.20 28.12 -18.21
N LEU A 27 1.18 28.16 -17.34
CA LEU A 27 1.31 28.70 -15.99
C LEU A 27 2.10 27.66 -15.16
N PRO A 28 3.15 28.06 -14.42
CA PRO A 28 3.97 27.13 -13.66
C PRO A 28 3.24 26.75 -12.37
N GLY A 29 2.44 25.70 -12.45
CA GLY A 29 1.71 25.10 -11.34
C GLY A 29 1.87 23.59 -11.36
N GLU A 30 3.05 23.15 -10.92
CA GLU A 30 3.28 21.87 -10.26
C GLU A 30 2.81 20.60 -10.99
N VAL A 31 3.60 20.17 -11.96
CA VAL A 31 3.80 18.73 -12.17
C VAL A 31 5.29 18.49 -12.04
N ALA A 32 5.77 18.37 -10.81
CA ALA A 32 7.06 17.74 -10.51
C ALA A 32 6.95 16.24 -10.87
N ASN A 33 6.80 15.95 -12.16
CA ASN A 33 6.94 14.63 -12.72
C ASN A 33 8.43 14.28 -12.71
N SER A 34 8.93 13.90 -11.53
CA SER A 34 10.16 13.13 -11.42
C SER A 34 10.05 11.96 -12.41
N ALA A 35 11.11 11.69 -13.18
CA ALA A 35 11.11 10.62 -14.19
C ALA A 35 10.67 9.25 -13.61
N ASN A 36 10.88 9.05 -12.30
CA ASN A 36 10.45 7.87 -11.55
C ASN A 36 8.92 7.77 -11.36
N ALA A 37 8.22 8.90 -11.22
CA ALA A 37 6.75 8.93 -11.10
C ALA A 37 6.05 8.43 -12.37
N ARG A 38 6.71 8.53 -13.54
CA ARG A 38 6.19 7.97 -14.81
C ARG A 38 6.49 6.49 -14.99
N ARG A 39 7.44 5.93 -14.24
CA ARG A 39 7.87 4.52 -14.35
C ARG A 39 6.92 3.57 -13.63
N TYR A 40 6.48 3.95 -12.44
CA TYR A 40 5.61 3.14 -11.59
C TYR A 40 4.16 3.61 -11.66
N LYS A 41 3.26 2.68 -11.97
CA LYS A 41 1.83 2.94 -12.06
C LYS A 41 1.24 2.92 -10.66
N TYR A 42 0.64 4.03 -10.26
CA TYR A 42 -0.01 4.14 -8.97
C TYR A 42 -1.26 5.00 -9.11
N LEU A 43 -2.41 4.40 -8.81
CA LEU A 43 -3.61 5.16 -8.52
C LEU A 43 -3.56 5.50 -7.03
N GLU A 44 -3.31 6.77 -6.71
CA GLU A 44 -3.07 7.23 -5.34
C GLU A 44 -4.18 6.73 -4.39
N GLY A 45 -3.79 6.13 -3.26
CA GLY A 45 -4.72 5.54 -2.28
C GLY A 45 -5.31 4.18 -2.67
N HIS A 46 -5.07 3.71 -3.90
CA HIS A 46 -5.62 2.47 -4.45
C HIS A 46 -4.52 1.54 -5.01
N PRO A 47 -3.57 1.08 -4.18
CA PRO A 47 -2.57 0.11 -4.61
C PRO A 47 -3.21 -1.20 -5.08
N ARG A 48 -2.55 -1.92 -6.00
CA ARG A 48 -2.99 -3.25 -6.43
C ARG A 48 -2.97 -4.20 -5.23
N GLN A 49 -4.07 -4.95 -5.02
CA GLN A 49 -4.25 -5.70 -3.78
C GLN A 49 -3.66 -7.10 -3.88
N TYR A 50 -2.59 -7.35 -3.14
CA TYR A 50 -2.12 -8.70 -2.83
C TYR A 50 -2.72 -9.13 -1.50
N ARG A 51 -3.11 -10.41 -1.40
CA ARG A 51 -3.73 -10.96 -0.19
C ARG A 51 -3.04 -12.25 0.19
N PHE A 52 -2.86 -12.45 1.50
CA PHE A 52 -2.50 -13.74 2.07
C PHE A 52 -3.76 -14.40 2.65
N ASP A 53 -4.22 -15.48 2.03
CA ASP A 53 -5.29 -16.31 2.57
C ASP A 53 -4.70 -17.28 3.61
N ALA A 54 -4.82 -16.95 4.89
CA ALA A 54 -4.33 -17.78 5.99
C ALA A 54 -5.14 -19.07 6.20
N LYS A 55 -6.33 -19.19 5.60
CA LYS A 55 -7.13 -20.42 5.64
C LYS A 55 -6.59 -21.43 4.63
N GLU A 56 -6.39 -21.00 3.39
CA GLU A 56 -5.86 -21.86 2.32
C GLU A 56 -4.33 -21.95 2.29
N GLY A 57 -3.63 -20.98 2.89
CA GLY A 57 -2.18 -20.88 2.83
C GLY A 57 -1.67 -20.42 1.46
N VAL A 58 -2.42 -19.52 0.80
CA VAL A 58 -2.16 -19.10 -0.58
C VAL A 58 -2.15 -17.58 -0.70
N PHE A 59 -1.18 -17.06 -1.44
CA PHE A 59 -1.17 -15.68 -1.88
C PHE A 59 -2.01 -15.51 -3.15
N ASN A 60 -2.72 -14.41 -3.26
CA ASN A 60 -3.51 -14.08 -4.43
C ASN A 60 -3.50 -12.59 -4.75
N ILE A 61 -3.88 -12.25 -5.97
CA ILE A 61 -4.09 -10.86 -6.40
C ILE A 61 -5.59 -10.62 -6.55
N ASN A 62 -6.05 -9.51 -5.98
CA ASN A 62 -7.44 -9.05 -6.01
C ASN A 62 -8.46 -10.12 -5.57
N GLY A 63 -8.07 -11.06 -4.72
CA GLY A 63 -8.96 -12.12 -4.24
C GLY A 63 -9.22 -13.28 -5.23
N SER A 64 -8.59 -13.30 -6.41
CA SER A 64 -8.94 -14.26 -7.47
C SER A 64 -7.73 -14.96 -8.11
N GLU A 65 -6.69 -14.22 -8.48
CA GLU A 65 -5.51 -14.76 -9.16
C GLU A 65 -4.57 -15.41 -8.14
N LYS A 66 -4.60 -16.74 -7.98
CA LYS A 66 -3.73 -17.47 -7.05
C LYS A 66 -2.27 -17.46 -7.52
N LEU A 67 -1.35 -17.07 -6.63
CA LEU A 67 0.10 -17.02 -6.86
C LEU A 67 0.84 -18.23 -6.26
N GLY A 68 0.17 -19.00 -5.40
CA GLY A 68 0.76 -20.14 -4.70
C GLY A 68 1.12 -19.80 -3.26
N ARG A 69 2.10 -20.52 -2.70
CA ARG A 69 2.43 -20.48 -1.26
C ARG A 69 3.56 -19.53 -0.91
N THR A 70 4.13 -18.86 -1.91
CA THR A 70 5.30 -17.99 -1.75
C THR A 70 5.04 -16.68 -2.47
N LEU A 71 5.48 -15.57 -1.87
CA LEU A 71 5.50 -14.25 -2.49
C LEU A 71 6.85 -13.59 -2.20
N THR A 72 7.53 -13.11 -3.25
CA THR A 72 8.80 -12.40 -3.13
C THR A 72 8.63 -10.96 -3.58
N PHE A 73 9.10 -10.00 -2.78
CA PHE A 73 8.93 -8.57 -3.02
C PHE A 73 9.95 -7.74 -2.24
N GLN A 74 10.27 -6.54 -2.75
CA GLN A 74 11.07 -5.54 -2.04
C GLN A 74 10.14 -4.43 -1.53
N PRO A 75 10.01 -4.27 -0.20
CA PRO A 75 9.24 -3.19 0.40
C PRO A 75 9.71 -1.81 -0.05
N ILE A 76 8.76 -0.88 -0.26
CA ILE A 76 9.05 0.54 -0.55
C ILE A 76 8.44 1.47 0.49
N ALA A 77 7.37 1.03 1.15
CA ALA A 77 6.74 1.70 2.27
C ALA A 77 6.04 0.66 3.14
N TRP A 78 5.84 0.96 4.42
CA TRP A 78 5.06 0.11 5.31
C TRP A 78 4.54 0.88 6.52
N ARG A 79 3.54 0.28 7.16
CA ARG A 79 3.16 0.60 8.52
C ARG A 79 2.84 -0.68 9.28
N ILE A 80 3.23 -0.70 10.56
CA ILE A 80 2.79 -1.70 11.51
C ILE A 80 1.99 -0.98 12.59
N PHE A 81 0.76 -1.43 12.80
CA PHE A 81 -0.21 -0.69 13.59
C PHE A 81 -1.25 -1.61 14.22
N THR A 82 -1.98 -1.07 15.19
CA THR A 82 -3.11 -1.74 15.82
C THR A 82 -4.39 -0.98 15.49
N ASP A 83 -5.38 -1.66 14.90
CA ASP A 83 -6.66 -1.06 14.53
C ASP A 83 -7.73 -2.12 14.20
N ASN A 84 -8.99 -1.69 14.13
CA ASN A 84 -10.12 -2.44 13.59
C ASN A 84 -10.45 -1.98 12.16
N ILE A 85 -9.74 -2.54 11.20
CA ILE A 85 -9.99 -2.34 9.77
C ILE A 85 -10.69 -3.56 9.16
N LEU A 86 -11.36 -3.36 8.03
CA LEU A 86 -12.01 -4.42 7.23
C LEU A 86 -13.07 -5.24 8.00
N ASN A 87 -13.63 -4.69 9.09
CA ASN A 87 -14.60 -5.35 9.97
C ASN A 87 -14.09 -6.70 10.56
N MET A 88 -12.79 -6.81 10.81
CA MET A 88 -12.18 -8.04 11.35
C MET A 88 -11.91 -7.98 12.87
N GLY A 89 -12.36 -6.92 13.53
CA GLY A 89 -12.04 -6.61 14.93
C GLY A 89 -10.64 -6.03 15.08
N THR A 90 -10.32 -5.53 16.28
CA THR A 90 -9.00 -4.95 16.57
C THR A 90 -7.90 -6.00 16.46
N LYS A 91 -6.91 -5.75 15.62
CA LYS A 91 -5.73 -6.62 15.43
C LYS A 91 -4.46 -5.81 15.28
N ASN A 92 -3.33 -6.50 15.42
CA ASN A 92 -2.05 -6.02 14.89
C ASN A 92 -1.99 -6.32 13.39
N TRP A 93 -1.64 -5.31 12.62
CA TRP A 93 -1.52 -5.33 11.17
C TRP A 93 -0.10 -4.94 10.77
N ALA A 94 0.42 -5.61 9.75
CA ALA A 94 1.55 -5.13 8.96
C ALA A 94 1.04 -4.92 7.54
N GLU A 95 1.02 -3.67 7.10
CA GLU A 95 0.71 -3.31 5.72
C GLU A 95 2.01 -2.91 5.03
N ILE A 96 2.35 -3.60 3.95
CA ILE A 96 3.59 -3.40 3.21
C ILE A 96 3.27 -3.12 1.75
N PHE A 97 3.91 -2.09 1.21
CA PHE A 97 3.79 -1.67 -0.17
C PHE A 97 5.06 -2.04 -0.93
N PHE A 98 4.91 -2.40 -2.21
CA PHE A 98 6.01 -2.78 -3.09
C PHE A 98 5.64 -2.52 -4.55
N ILE A 99 6.62 -2.60 -5.46
CA ILE A 99 6.38 -2.58 -6.90
C ILE A 99 6.23 -4.02 -7.41
N ASP A 100 5.13 -4.33 -8.09
CA ASP A 100 4.93 -5.65 -8.67
C ASP A 100 5.59 -5.82 -10.05
N ALA A 101 5.51 -7.04 -10.59
CA ALA A 101 6.04 -7.37 -11.92
C ALA A 101 5.40 -6.58 -13.09
N LYS A 102 4.30 -5.86 -12.86
CA LYS A 102 3.63 -4.98 -13.84
C LYS A 102 3.99 -3.51 -13.64
N ASN A 103 4.98 -3.22 -12.80
CA ASN A 103 5.39 -1.89 -12.34
C ASN A 103 4.25 -1.14 -11.64
N CYS A 104 3.35 -1.84 -10.95
CA CYS A 104 2.29 -1.22 -10.18
C CYS A 104 2.66 -1.15 -8.69
N VAL A 105 2.38 -0.02 -8.05
CA VAL A 105 2.36 0.04 -6.58
C VAL A 105 1.29 -0.91 -6.08
N SER A 106 1.72 -1.84 -5.25
CA SER A 106 0.94 -2.95 -4.75
C SER A 106 1.05 -2.99 -3.23
N ALA A 107 0.03 -3.54 -2.57
CA ALA A 107 0.00 -3.65 -1.11
C ALA A 107 -0.37 -5.07 -0.69
N ILE A 108 0.25 -5.54 0.38
CA ILE A 108 -0.12 -6.78 1.07
C ILE A 108 -0.31 -6.50 2.56
N LEU A 109 -1.36 -7.11 3.15
CA LEU A 109 -1.61 -7.07 4.59
C LEU A 109 -1.35 -8.43 5.22
N PHE A 110 -0.70 -8.38 6.39
CA PHE A 110 -0.56 -9.48 7.32
C PHE A 110 -1.16 -9.11 8.67
N HIS A 111 -1.64 -10.11 9.41
CA HIS A 111 -2.12 -9.93 10.78
C HIS A 111 -1.72 -11.11 11.67
N GLY A 112 -1.88 -10.96 12.99
CA GLY A 112 -1.62 -12.02 13.96
C GLY A 112 -0.16 -12.48 13.94
N TYR A 113 0.08 -13.79 14.02
CA TYR A 113 1.43 -14.37 14.08
C TYR A 113 2.33 -14.02 12.89
N SER A 114 1.77 -13.70 11.73
CA SER A 114 2.55 -13.23 10.58
C SER A 114 3.21 -11.86 10.86
N VAL A 115 2.58 -11.00 11.64
CA VAL A 115 3.16 -9.69 12.03
C VAL A 115 4.33 -9.89 12.98
N ASP A 116 4.20 -10.81 13.94
CA ASP A 116 5.29 -11.15 14.86
C ASP A 116 6.52 -11.67 14.11
N ASN A 117 6.30 -12.47 13.04
CA ASN A 117 7.39 -12.97 12.21
C ASN A 117 8.07 -11.87 11.39
N ILE A 118 7.34 -10.82 10.96
CA ILE A 118 7.95 -9.65 10.30
C ILE A 118 8.84 -8.89 11.30
N PHE A 119 8.40 -8.71 12.55
CA PHE A 119 9.21 -8.03 13.56
C PHE A 119 10.55 -8.74 13.81
N ARG A 120 10.56 -10.07 13.86
CA ARG A 120 11.79 -10.86 13.99
C ARG A 120 12.76 -10.68 12.81
N LEU A 121 12.25 -10.30 11.63
CA LEU A 121 13.07 -9.97 10.48
C LEU A 121 13.61 -8.54 10.56
N ILE A 122 12.85 -7.59 11.12
CA ILE A 122 13.27 -6.19 11.27
C ILE A 122 14.43 -6.05 12.26
N GLU A 123 14.40 -6.80 13.38
CA GLU A 123 15.39 -6.69 14.45
C GLU A 123 16.85 -6.84 13.99
N PRO A 124 17.26 -7.90 13.27
CA PRO A 124 18.63 -8.00 12.77
C PRO A 124 18.98 -6.93 11.74
N LEU A 125 18.04 -6.55 10.85
CA LEU A 125 18.28 -5.49 9.88
C LEU A 125 18.62 -4.16 10.56
N TYR A 126 17.92 -3.84 11.65
CA TYR A 126 18.17 -2.62 12.40
C TYR A 126 19.60 -2.55 12.95
N TYR A 127 20.14 -3.67 13.45
CA TYR A 127 21.51 -3.73 13.96
C TYR A 127 22.58 -3.73 12.86
N ASP A 128 22.18 -3.99 11.62
CA ASP A 128 23.02 -3.89 10.43
C ASP A 128 22.88 -2.53 9.71
N ASP A 129 22.21 -1.54 10.31
CA ASP A 129 21.87 -0.25 9.71
C ASP A 129 21.03 -0.37 8.41
N LEU A 130 20.24 -1.44 8.31
CA LEU A 130 19.35 -1.75 7.19
C LEU A 130 17.88 -1.62 7.57
N THR A 131 17.04 -1.48 6.55
CA THR A 131 15.58 -1.42 6.70
C THR A 131 14.91 -2.47 5.82
N LEU A 132 13.59 -2.63 5.95
CA LEU A 132 12.83 -3.48 5.03
C LEU A 132 12.95 -3.02 3.57
N ALA A 133 13.26 -1.75 3.31
CA ALA A 133 13.47 -1.23 1.96
C ALA A 133 14.80 -1.69 1.33
N ASP A 134 15.75 -2.18 2.14
CA ASP A 134 17.09 -2.60 1.69
C ASP A 134 17.15 -4.07 1.27
N VAL A 135 16.05 -4.80 1.38
CA VAL A 135 16.04 -6.25 1.23
C VAL A 135 14.90 -6.75 0.35
N VAL A 136 15.16 -7.85 -0.36
CA VAL A 136 14.13 -8.62 -1.05
C VAL A 136 13.60 -9.67 -0.09
N ILE A 137 12.36 -9.51 0.33
CA ILE A 137 11.68 -10.42 1.25
C ILE A 137 11.06 -11.57 0.47
N THR A 138 11.20 -12.79 0.99
CA THR A 138 10.42 -13.95 0.57
C THR A 138 9.49 -14.38 1.71
N ALA A 139 8.19 -14.21 1.50
CA ALA A 139 7.14 -14.66 2.41
C ALA A 139 6.65 -16.06 2.01
N VAL A 140 6.60 -17.00 2.95
CA VAL A 140 6.16 -18.39 2.73
C VAL A 140 4.99 -18.72 3.65
N ALA A 141 3.95 -19.32 3.08
CA ALA A 141 2.78 -19.81 3.80
C ALA A 141 3.08 -21.14 4.51
N GLU A 142 3.26 -21.10 5.83
CA GLU A 142 3.50 -22.26 6.68
C GLU A 142 2.23 -22.76 7.34
N ARG A 143 1.95 -24.06 7.20
CA ARG A 143 0.84 -24.73 7.88
C ARG A 143 1.18 -24.91 9.35
N LYS A 144 0.25 -24.53 10.24
CA LYS A 144 0.28 -24.76 11.68
C LYS A 144 -0.97 -25.52 12.11
N GLU A 145 -0.83 -26.29 13.19
CA GLU A 145 -1.92 -27.01 13.83
C GLU A 145 -2.20 -26.41 15.20
N ASN A 146 -3.45 -26.05 15.46
CA ASN A 146 -3.89 -25.69 16.79
C ASN A 146 -4.19 -26.97 17.58
N THR A 147 -3.25 -27.34 18.45
CA THR A 147 -3.35 -28.53 19.30
C THR A 147 -4.24 -28.33 20.52
N LYS A 148 -4.74 -27.11 20.77
CA LYS A 148 -5.56 -26.77 21.95
C LYS A 148 -7.06 -27.02 21.78
N ILE A 149 -7.53 -27.31 20.56
CA ILE A 149 -8.94 -27.55 20.23
C ILE A 149 -9.13 -28.90 19.53
N GLN A 150 -10.27 -29.54 19.74
CA GLN A 150 -10.68 -30.82 19.13
C GLN A 150 -11.97 -30.59 18.31
N PRO A 151 -12.00 -30.89 17.00
CA PRO A 151 -10.89 -31.35 16.17
C PRO A 151 -9.81 -30.26 16.00
N LYS A 152 -8.57 -30.68 15.72
CA LYS A 152 -7.44 -29.76 15.51
C LYS A 152 -7.76 -28.75 14.41
N GLY A 153 -7.71 -27.46 14.75
CA GLY A 153 -7.80 -26.39 13.76
C GLY A 153 -6.52 -26.29 12.94
N ILE A 154 -6.63 -26.19 11.61
CA ILE A 154 -5.49 -25.93 10.73
C ILE A 154 -5.55 -24.45 10.34
N TYR A 155 -4.41 -23.78 10.43
CA TYR A 155 -4.25 -22.40 9.98
C TYR A 155 -2.88 -22.21 9.35
N HIS A 156 -2.72 -21.19 8.52
CA HIS A 156 -1.43 -20.84 7.93
C HIS A 156 -0.94 -19.51 8.47
N ILE A 157 0.37 -19.39 8.63
CA ILE A 157 1.05 -18.14 8.96
C ILE A 157 2.07 -17.83 7.86
N ALA A 158 2.43 -16.57 7.69
CA ALA A 158 3.53 -16.20 6.83
C ALA A 158 4.83 -16.19 7.65
N THR A 159 5.85 -16.90 7.17
CA THR A 159 7.24 -16.75 7.63
C THR A 159 8.04 -16.01 6.57
N PHE A 160 9.10 -15.33 6.98
CA PHE A 160 9.82 -14.39 6.12
C PHE A 160 11.31 -14.70 6.19
N SER A 161 11.94 -14.69 5.03
CA SER A 161 13.40 -14.64 4.85
C SER A 161 13.75 -13.48 3.93
N TYR A 162 15.02 -13.13 3.85
CA TYR A 162 15.46 -12.06 2.96
C TYR A 162 16.82 -12.32 2.33
N THR A 163 17.07 -11.61 1.25
CA THR A 163 18.39 -11.35 0.68
C THR A 163 18.55 -9.83 0.53
N LEU A 164 19.78 -9.33 0.47
CA LEU A 164 20.00 -7.92 0.18
C LEU A 164 19.41 -7.55 -1.19
N GLY A 165 18.83 -6.35 -1.27
CA GLY A 165 18.42 -5.75 -2.53
C GLY A 165 19.62 -5.37 -3.38
N GLU A 166 19.40 -5.25 -4.69
CA GLU A 166 20.41 -4.71 -5.58
C GLU A 166 20.56 -3.20 -5.32
N PRO A 167 21.78 -2.64 -5.15
CA PRO A 167 21.94 -1.29 -4.61
C PRO A 167 21.30 -0.19 -5.46
N GLU A 168 21.48 -0.24 -6.78
CA GLU A 168 20.98 0.74 -7.74
C GLU A 168 19.45 0.75 -7.79
N TYR A 169 18.84 -0.43 -7.83
CA TYR A 169 17.39 -0.59 -7.82
C TYR A 169 16.79 -0.21 -6.47
N THR A 170 17.46 -0.56 -5.38
CA THR A 170 17.07 -0.16 -4.01
C THR A 170 17.06 1.36 -3.88
N ALA A 171 18.09 2.03 -4.38
CA ALA A 171 18.14 3.49 -4.38
C ALA A 171 16.99 4.10 -5.21
N GLU A 172 16.73 3.54 -6.40
CA GLU A 172 15.61 3.97 -7.26
C GLU A 172 14.26 3.87 -6.54
N LEU A 173 13.99 2.72 -5.89
CA LEU A 173 12.76 2.48 -5.14
C LEU A 173 12.61 3.42 -3.94
N LYS A 174 13.70 3.66 -3.21
CA LYS A 174 13.71 4.61 -2.08
C LYS A 174 13.43 6.04 -2.54
N THR A 175 14.02 6.48 -3.64
CA THR A 175 13.71 7.80 -4.23
C THR A 175 12.24 7.89 -4.61
N PHE A 176 11.70 6.89 -5.32
CA PHE A 176 10.28 6.88 -5.67
C PHE A 176 9.37 6.95 -4.44
N ALA A 177 9.67 6.18 -3.39
CA ALA A 177 8.86 6.13 -2.18
C ALA A 177 8.89 7.44 -1.38
N ASN A 178 10.03 8.14 -1.35
CA ASN A 178 10.16 9.44 -0.69
C ASN A 178 9.34 10.54 -1.41
N ASP A 179 9.23 10.45 -2.73
CA ASP A 179 8.54 11.45 -3.55
C ASP A 179 7.02 11.16 -3.72
N THR A 180 6.53 10.04 -3.19
CA THR A 180 5.16 9.55 -3.47
C THR A 180 4.34 9.40 -2.19
N LYS A 181 3.08 9.87 -2.21
CA LYS A 181 2.12 9.65 -1.13
C LYS A 181 1.59 8.21 -1.15
N ILE A 182 2.34 7.29 -0.55
CA ILE A 182 1.97 5.87 -0.53
C ILE A 182 1.04 5.58 0.65
N PHE A 183 -0.20 5.21 0.36
CA PHE A 183 -1.19 4.79 1.35
C PHE A 183 -2.28 3.94 0.69
N ARG A 184 -3.16 3.35 1.52
CA ARG A 184 -4.34 2.63 1.06
C ARG A 184 -5.58 3.18 1.76
N GLN A 185 -6.47 3.78 0.97
CA GLN A 185 -7.67 4.44 1.47
C GLN A 185 -8.60 3.50 2.25
N GLU A 186 -8.77 2.26 1.79
CA GLU A 186 -9.65 1.26 2.41
C GLU A 186 -9.24 0.88 3.85
N THR A 187 -7.97 1.06 4.19
CA THR A 187 -7.40 0.69 5.49
C THR A 187 -6.99 1.92 6.31
N LEU A 188 -7.27 3.12 5.81
CA LEU A 188 -6.90 4.37 6.44
C LEU A 188 -7.97 4.73 7.48
N THR A 189 -7.54 5.01 8.71
CA THR A 189 -8.37 5.48 9.81
C THR A 189 -7.61 6.56 10.58
N ASP A 190 -8.35 7.42 11.26
CA ASP A 190 -7.86 8.47 12.15
C ASP A 190 -7.47 7.96 13.54
N ILE A 191 -7.91 6.75 13.91
CA ILE A 191 -7.71 6.14 15.24
C ILE A 191 -6.61 5.07 15.27
N ALA A 192 -5.96 4.76 14.14
CA ALA A 192 -4.93 3.72 14.07
C ALA A 192 -3.76 4.04 15.02
N ASN A 193 -3.40 3.08 15.88
CA ASN A 193 -2.23 3.20 16.73
C ASN A 193 -0.98 2.68 15.98
N ILE A 194 -0.18 3.60 15.44
CA ILE A 194 1.03 3.29 14.65
C ILE A 194 2.19 2.91 15.58
N LYS A 195 2.79 1.75 15.35
CA LYS A 195 4.00 1.28 16.05
C LYS A 195 5.28 1.64 15.31
N THR A 196 5.28 1.43 14.00
CA THR A 196 6.39 1.83 13.12
C THR A 196 5.84 2.10 11.73
N THR A 197 6.50 3.00 11.03
CA THR A 197 6.15 3.43 9.69
C THR A 197 7.40 3.85 8.94
N MET A 198 7.43 3.63 7.63
CA MET A 198 8.41 4.21 6.73
C MET A 198 7.74 4.48 5.40
N ASN A 199 7.89 5.71 4.88
CA ASN A 199 7.34 6.19 3.61
C ASN A 199 5.83 5.98 3.41
N TYR A 200 5.11 5.61 4.47
CA TYR A 200 3.66 5.57 4.48
C TYR A 200 3.12 6.97 4.77
N TYR A 201 2.29 7.47 3.87
CA TYR A 201 1.61 8.75 4.00
C TYR A 201 0.34 8.59 4.82
N ASN A 202 0.19 9.35 5.89
CA ASN A 202 -1.06 9.44 6.64
C ASN A 202 -1.73 10.79 6.37
N PRO A 203 -2.81 10.85 5.55
CA PRO A 203 -3.55 12.09 5.29
C PRO A 203 -4.13 12.76 6.54
N PHE A 204 -4.28 12.03 7.65
CA PHE A 204 -4.79 12.56 8.92
C PHE A 204 -3.69 13.00 9.88
N ALA A 205 -2.43 12.72 9.57
CA ALA A 205 -1.33 13.21 10.40
C ALA A 205 -1.22 14.72 10.20
N ILE A 206 -1.60 15.48 11.22
CA ILE A 206 -1.33 16.91 11.25
C ILE A 206 0.19 17.06 11.27
N ALA A 207 0.74 17.68 10.23
CA ALA A 207 2.16 18.03 10.24
C ALA A 207 2.39 18.92 11.46
N ALA A 208 3.37 18.57 12.30
CA ALA A 208 3.64 19.29 13.55
C ALA A 208 3.86 20.81 13.36
N GLY A 209 4.10 21.29 12.13
CA GLY A 209 4.20 22.70 11.78
C GLY A 209 2.88 23.45 11.53
N GLU A 210 1.75 22.78 11.26
CA GLU A 210 0.46 23.47 11.05
C GLU A 210 -0.22 23.90 12.35
N VAL A 211 0.06 23.19 13.45
CA VAL A 211 -0.49 23.53 14.77
C VAL A 211 0.06 24.86 15.28
N GLU A 212 1.33 25.17 14.96
CA GLU A 212 2.00 26.39 15.40
C GLU A 212 1.42 27.65 14.70
N LEU A 213 1.08 27.54 13.41
CA LEU A 213 0.43 28.60 12.62
C LEU A 213 -1.00 28.91 13.11
N LEU A 214 -1.78 27.88 13.45
CA LEU A 214 -3.14 28.06 13.98
C LEU A 214 -3.15 28.71 15.36
N THR A 215 -2.10 28.52 16.17
CA THR A 215 -1.98 29.20 17.48
C THR A 215 -1.48 30.64 17.37
N ALA A 216 -0.73 30.98 16.31
CA ALA A 216 -0.15 32.29 16.10
C ALA A 216 -1.15 33.34 15.56
N GLU A 217 -2.24 32.91 14.91
CA GLU A 217 -3.30 33.82 14.41
C GLU A 217 -4.36 34.19 15.46
N THR A 218 -4.22 33.69 16.69
CA THR A 218 -5.17 33.94 17.82
C THR A 218 -4.60 34.80 18.95
N VAL A 219 -3.47 35.50 18.74
CA VAL A 219 -2.89 36.42 19.74
C VAL A 219 -2.85 37.86 19.22
#